data_AF-A0A943TLE3-F1
#
_entry.id   AF-A0A943TLE3-F1
#
_cell.length_a   1.000
_cell.length_b   1.000
_cell.length_c   1.000
_cell.angle_alpha   90.00
_cell.angle_beta   90.00
_cell.angle_gamma   90.00
#
_symmetry.space_group_name_H-M   'P 1'
#
loop_
_entity.id
_entity.type
_entity.pdbx_description
1 polymer ?
#
loop_
_entity_poly.entity_id
_entity_poly.type
_entity_poly.pdbx_seq_one_letter_code
_entity_poly.pdbx_strand_id
1 'polypeptide(L)'
;MFHFLKGKNKENVLYAPCKGKVVPLSEVPDPTFSEKILGDGFAVIPSEGKIYAPTDGEIAMVFDTLHAITLTSSSGTEILIHIGLDTVTLKGAPFTAHVAAGDQVKKGDLLMDVDLDKITGAGLNTVTPVLICNTDDYGKISLKKEGEVSLDEAVLSIS
;
A
#
# COMPACT_ATOMS: atom_id res chain seq x y z
N MET A 1 -4.76 -44.78 5.16
CA MET A 1 -4.92 -43.81 6.26
C MET A 1 -3.82 -42.76 6.11
N PHE A 2 -4.05 -41.73 5.29
CA PHE A 2 -3.21 -40.53 5.24
C PHE A 2 -4.11 -39.37 4.85
N HIS A 3 -4.70 -38.76 5.88
CA HIS A 3 -5.32 -37.45 5.82
C HIS A 3 -4.24 -36.50 6.34
N PHE A 4 -3.57 -35.73 5.48
CA PHE A 4 -2.65 -34.70 5.96
C PHE A 4 -2.73 -33.44 5.10
N LEU A 5 -3.47 -32.48 5.68
CA LEU A 5 -3.41 -31.04 5.48
C LEU A 5 -3.75 -30.51 4.08
N LYS A 6 -5.07 -30.44 3.85
CA LYS A 6 -5.68 -29.33 3.12
C LYS A 6 -5.23 -28.04 3.83
N GLY A 7 -4.20 -27.38 3.28
CA GLY A 7 -3.72 -26.11 3.77
C GLY A 7 -4.91 -25.16 3.89
N LYS A 8 -5.12 -24.58 5.07
CA LYS A 8 -6.06 -23.47 5.26
C LYS A 8 -5.78 -22.47 4.14
N ASN A 9 -6.79 -22.12 3.34
CA ASN A 9 -6.74 -20.93 2.49
C ASN A 9 -6.24 -19.79 3.39
N LYS A 10 -4.98 -19.38 3.23
CA LYS A 10 -4.50 -18.15 3.85
C LYS A 10 -5.27 -17.05 3.14
N GLU A 11 -6.19 -16.40 3.85
CA GLU A 11 -6.79 -15.18 3.31
C GLU A 11 -5.66 -14.24 2.92
N ASN A 12 -5.64 -13.79 1.66
CA ASN A 12 -4.72 -12.75 1.22
C ASN A 12 -5.23 -11.44 1.80
N VAL A 13 -4.57 -10.98 2.87
CA VAL A 13 -4.96 -9.78 3.61
C VAL A 13 -3.86 -8.75 3.49
N LEU A 14 -4.25 -7.49 3.24
CA LEU A 14 -3.36 -6.34 3.34
C LEU A 14 -3.66 -5.57 4.63
N TYR A 15 -2.59 -5.22 5.32
CA TYR A 15 -2.62 -4.40 6.52
C TYR A 15 -2.40 -2.93 6.18
N ALA A 16 -2.71 -2.03 7.12
CA ALA A 16 -2.46 -0.61 6.94
C ALA A 16 -0.95 -0.36 6.74
N PRO A 17 -0.53 0.35 5.67
CA PRO A 17 0.88 0.66 5.43
C PRO A 17 1.39 1.76 6.37
N CYS A 18 0.52 2.46 7.09
CA CYS A 18 0.89 3.51 8.04
C CYS A 18 -0.25 3.72 9.03
N LYS A 19 0.02 4.42 10.14
CA LYS A 19 -1.06 4.92 11.01
C LYS A 19 -1.77 6.08 10.33
N GLY A 20 -3.06 6.19 10.58
CA GLY A 20 -3.89 7.26 10.03
C GLY A 20 -5.31 6.79 9.78
N LYS A 21 -5.95 7.40 8.78
CA LYS A 21 -7.35 7.13 8.45
C LYS A 21 -7.45 6.41 7.11
N VAL A 22 -7.98 5.18 7.12
CA VAL A 22 -8.37 4.49 5.88
C VAL A 22 -9.63 5.11 5.31
N VAL A 23 -9.61 5.34 4.00
CA VAL A 23 -10.73 5.80 3.19
C VAL A 23 -10.87 4.93 1.94
N PRO A 24 -12.08 4.76 1.39
CA PRO A 24 -12.26 4.10 0.10
C PRO A 24 -11.60 4.91 -1.03
N LEU A 25 -11.21 4.24 -2.11
CA LEU A 25 -10.59 4.92 -3.27
C LEU A 25 -11.47 6.02 -3.85
N SER A 26 -12.80 5.90 -3.76
CA SER A 26 -13.75 6.92 -4.21
C SER A 26 -13.63 8.28 -3.49
N GLU A 27 -12.97 8.33 -2.33
CA GLU A 27 -12.68 9.58 -1.60
C GLU A 27 -11.33 10.21 -2.00
N VAL A 28 -10.52 9.53 -2.83
CA VAL A 28 -9.24 10.06 -3.31
C VAL A 28 -9.52 11.12 -4.39
N PRO A 29 -9.04 12.37 -4.25
CA PRO A 29 -9.32 13.46 -5.19
C PRO A 29 -8.44 13.38 -6.46
N ASP A 30 -8.37 12.20 -7.07
CA ASP A 30 -7.67 11.95 -8.33
C ASP A 30 -8.39 10.79 -9.06
N PRO A 31 -8.91 11.01 -10.30
CA PRO A 31 -9.61 10.00 -11.09
C PRO A 31 -8.80 8.72 -11.34
N THR A 32 -7.49 8.83 -11.47
CA THR A 32 -6.59 7.68 -11.69
C THR A 32 -6.78 6.61 -10.61
N PHE A 33 -6.98 7.06 -9.37
CA PHE A 33 -7.19 6.20 -8.21
C PHE A 33 -8.67 5.97 -7.92
N SER A 34 -9.50 7.02 -7.93
CA SER A 34 -10.91 6.92 -7.55
C SER A 34 -11.78 6.17 -8.56
N GLU A 35 -11.40 6.17 -9.84
CA GLU A 35 -12.02 5.35 -10.89
C GLU A 35 -11.37 3.97 -11.04
N LYS A 36 -10.39 3.64 -10.19
CA LYS A 36 -9.70 2.33 -10.16
C LYS A 36 -9.01 1.97 -11.47
N ILE A 37 -8.51 2.96 -12.21
CA ILE A 37 -7.89 2.78 -13.53
C ILE A 37 -6.64 1.89 -13.46
N LEU A 38 -5.85 2.03 -12.40
CA LEU A 38 -4.62 1.26 -12.18
C LEU A 38 -4.82 -0.03 -11.36
N GLY A 39 -6.02 -0.26 -10.84
CA GLY A 39 -6.32 -1.34 -9.91
C GLY A 39 -7.29 -0.94 -8.80
N ASP A 40 -7.69 -1.91 -7.99
CA ASP A 40 -8.59 -1.74 -6.85
C ASP A 40 -7.82 -1.82 -5.52
N GLY A 41 -8.39 -1.30 -4.44
CA GLY A 41 -7.75 -1.27 -3.14
C GLY A 41 -8.36 -0.24 -2.21
N PHE A 42 -7.51 0.51 -1.51
CA PHE A 42 -7.90 1.52 -0.54
C PHE A 42 -6.89 2.67 -0.52
N ALA A 43 -7.18 3.73 0.23
CA ALA A 43 -6.20 4.75 0.52
C ALA A 43 -6.12 5.03 2.02
N VAL A 44 -4.98 5.56 2.46
CA VAL A 44 -4.78 6.01 3.83
C VAL A 44 -4.38 7.47 3.84
N ILE A 45 -5.01 8.26 4.70
CA ILE A 45 -4.54 9.60 5.05
C ILE A 45 -3.56 9.43 6.22
N PRO A 46 -2.24 9.52 5.99
CA PRO A 46 -1.25 9.21 7.00
C PRO A 46 -1.27 10.23 8.14
N SER A 47 -1.16 9.75 9.39
CA SER A 47 -0.93 10.58 10.57
C SER A 47 0.54 10.59 11.02
N GLU A 48 1.37 9.73 10.42
CA GLU A 48 2.82 9.69 10.62
C GLU A 48 3.56 9.52 9.29
N GLY A 49 4.79 10.03 9.23
CA GLY A 49 5.66 9.98 8.07
C GLY A 49 6.39 8.65 7.89
N LYS A 50 5.76 7.51 8.17
CA LYS A 50 6.38 6.19 8.08
C LYS A 50 5.48 5.24 7.31
N ILE A 51 6.03 4.63 6.27
CA ILE A 51 5.36 3.65 5.42
C ILE A 51 6.00 2.28 5.65
N TYR A 52 5.17 1.28 5.91
CA TYR A 52 5.54 -0.08 6.25
C TYR A 52 4.95 -1.07 5.26
N ALA A 53 5.53 -2.26 5.20
CA ALA A 53 5.04 -3.32 4.32
C ALA A 53 3.65 -3.78 4.79
N PRO A 54 2.63 -3.75 3.91
CA PRO A 54 1.28 -4.17 4.25
C PRO A 54 1.12 -5.69 4.29
N THR A 55 2.11 -6.45 3.82
CA THR A 55 2.12 -7.91 3.77
C THR A 55 3.56 -8.43 3.63
N ASP A 56 3.74 -9.75 3.79
CA ASP A 56 5.00 -10.42 3.49
C ASP A 56 5.19 -10.54 1.97
N GLY A 57 6.38 -10.23 1.47
CA GLY A 57 6.66 -10.29 0.03
C GLY A 57 8.06 -9.84 -0.36
N GLU A 58 8.19 -9.53 -1.64
CA GLU A 58 9.41 -9.00 -2.24
C GLU A 58 9.13 -7.62 -2.83
N ILE A 59 10.06 -6.67 -2.62
CA ILE A 59 9.99 -5.35 -3.26
C ILE A 59 10.29 -5.53 -4.75
N ALA A 60 9.28 -5.30 -5.58
CA ALA A 60 9.42 -5.43 -7.03
C ALA A 60 10.13 -4.20 -7.63
N MET A 61 9.77 -3.00 -7.17
CA MET A 61 10.37 -1.75 -7.63
C MET A 61 10.25 -0.65 -6.58
N VAL A 62 11.28 0.20 -6.51
CA VAL A 62 11.22 1.52 -5.87
C VAL A 62 11.41 2.55 -6.97
N PHE A 63 10.48 3.50 -7.12
CA PHE A 63 10.52 4.49 -8.20
C PHE A 63 11.67 5.47 -7.99
N ASP A 64 12.26 6.02 -9.07
CA ASP A 64 13.41 6.93 -9.02
C ASP A 64 13.19 8.16 -8.13
N THR A 65 11.97 8.70 -8.11
CA THR A 65 11.59 9.84 -7.26
C THR A 65 11.04 9.42 -5.90
N LEU A 66 11.11 8.14 -5.56
CA LEU A 66 10.76 7.51 -4.27
C LEU A 66 9.29 7.67 -3.80
N HIS A 67 8.44 8.30 -4.61
CA HIS A 67 7.03 8.53 -4.28
C HIS A 67 6.17 7.26 -4.30
N ALA A 68 6.67 6.17 -4.87
CA ALA A 68 5.94 4.93 -4.98
C ALA A 68 6.86 3.71 -4.81
N ILE A 69 6.29 2.64 -4.28
CA ILE A 69 6.93 1.34 -4.09
C ILE A 69 5.95 0.28 -4.57
N THR A 70 6.44 -0.69 -5.35
CA THR A 70 5.68 -1.90 -5.66
C THR A 70 6.26 -3.10 -4.94
N LEU A 71 5.38 -4.01 -4.54
CA LEU A 71 5.75 -5.26 -3.90
C LEU A 71 4.88 -6.39 -4.41
N THR A 72 5.47 -7.56 -4.58
CA THR A 72 4.73 -8.80 -4.87
C THR A 72 4.63 -9.59 -3.58
N SER A 73 3.41 -9.80 -3.10
CA SER A 73 3.18 -10.58 -1.88
C SER A 73 3.64 -12.03 -2.06
N SER A 74 3.86 -12.73 -0.95
CA SER A 74 4.14 -14.18 -0.96
C SER A 74 3.02 -15.04 -1.59
N SER A 75 1.85 -14.45 -1.84
CA SER A 75 0.70 -15.07 -2.48
C SER A 75 0.51 -14.63 -3.95
N GLY A 76 1.44 -13.86 -4.51
CA GLY A 76 1.41 -13.39 -5.90
C GLY A 76 0.58 -12.13 -6.14
N THR A 77 0.17 -11.41 -5.10
CA THR A 77 -0.55 -10.13 -5.25
C THR A 77 0.45 -9.02 -5.55
N GLU A 78 0.28 -8.36 -6.69
CA GLU A 78 1.07 -7.20 -7.07
C GLU A 78 0.45 -5.95 -6.46
N ILE A 79 1.20 -5.28 -5.59
CA ILE A 79 0.72 -4.17 -4.77
C ILE A 79 1.52 -2.93 -5.10
N LEU A 80 0.82 -1.81 -5.30
CA LEU A 80 1.40 -0.47 -5.45
C LEU A 80 1.04 0.37 -4.22
N ILE A 81 2.06 0.93 -3.56
CA ILE A 81 1.89 1.97 -2.54
C ILE A 81 2.34 3.28 -3.17
N HIS A 82 1.40 4.20 -3.40
CA HIS A 82 1.66 5.52 -3.98
C HIS A 82 1.51 6.59 -2.91
N ILE A 83 2.58 7.31 -2.55
CA ILE A 83 2.64 8.18 -1.38
C ILE A 83 2.32 9.62 -1.77
N GLY A 84 1.12 10.08 -1.40
CA GLY A 84 0.59 11.39 -1.79
C GLY A 84 0.12 11.44 -3.24
N LEU A 85 -0.42 12.59 -3.66
CA LEU A 85 -0.83 12.87 -5.04
C LEU A 85 0.14 13.86 -5.68
N ASP A 86 0.49 13.64 -6.95
CA ASP A 86 1.46 14.44 -7.73
C ASP A 86 2.85 14.61 -7.08
N THR A 87 3.18 13.80 -6.07
CA THR A 87 4.44 13.90 -5.30
C THR A 87 5.68 13.51 -6.11
N VAL A 88 5.51 12.87 -7.26
CA VAL A 88 6.56 12.70 -8.27
C VAL A 88 7.24 14.03 -8.64
N THR A 89 6.49 15.14 -8.60
CA THR A 89 6.98 16.49 -8.90
C THR A 89 8.01 17.01 -7.88
N LEU A 90 8.03 16.42 -6.68
CA LEU A 90 8.97 16.76 -5.60
C LEU A 90 10.33 16.06 -5.74
N LYS A 91 10.52 15.21 -6.77
CA LYS A 91 11.81 14.64 -7.18
C LYS A 91 12.59 13.97 -6.04
N GLY A 92 11.90 13.22 -5.17
CA GLY A 92 12.53 12.50 -4.06
C GLY A 92 12.80 13.32 -2.80
N ALA A 93 12.64 14.65 -2.82
CA ALA A 93 13.00 15.51 -1.69
C ALA A 93 12.32 15.20 -0.33
N PRO A 94 11.06 14.72 -0.27
CA PRO A 94 10.42 14.39 1.01
C PRO A 94 10.59 12.92 1.41
N PHE A 95 11.29 12.10 0.62
CA PHE A 95 11.29 10.66 0.78
C PHE A 95 12.68 10.13 1.17
N THR A 96 12.73 9.13 2.03
CA THR A 96 13.96 8.37 2.35
C THR A 96 13.63 6.89 2.36
N ALA A 97 14.10 6.18 1.34
CA ALA A 97 13.86 4.75 1.17
C ALA A 97 14.77 3.92 2.10
N HIS A 98 14.20 2.86 2.67
CA HIS A 98 14.91 1.89 3.52
C HIS A 98 15.04 0.51 2.87
N VAL A 99 14.49 0.36 1.67
CA VAL A 99 14.47 -0.87 0.88
C VAL A 99 14.86 -0.60 -0.56
N ALA A 100 15.26 -1.65 -1.27
CA ALA A 100 15.56 -1.66 -2.69
C ALA A 100 14.81 -2.80 -3.40
N ALA A 101 14.78 -2.75 -4.74
CA ALA A 101 14.21 -3.84 -5.54
C ALA A 101 14.95 -5.16 -5.28
N GLY A 102 14.19 -6.25 -5.12
CA GLY A 102 14.67 -7.58 -4.76
C GLY A 102 14.73 -7.86 -3.25
N ASP A 103 14.55 -6.84 -2.41
CA ASP A 103 14.54 -7.04 -0.95
C ASP A 103 13.31 -7.85 -0.51
N GLN A 104 13.53 -8.81 0.38
CA GLN A 104 12.45 -9.54 1.04
C GLN A 104 11.98 -8.77 2.28
N VAL A 105 10.68 -8.57 2.40
CA VAL A 105 10.07 -7.82 3.50
C VAL A 105 8.99 -8.63 4.20
N LYS A 106 8.83 -8.35 5.49
CA LYS A 106 7.75 -8.85 6.33
C LYS A 106 6.73 -7.74 6.59
N LYS A 107 5.47 -8.15 6.79
CA LYS A 107 4.42 -7.23 7.25
C LYS A 107 4.93 -6.42 8.45
N GLY A 108 4.89 -5.10 8.33
CA GLY A 108 5.34 -4.17 9.37
C GLY A 108 6.80 -3.73 9.26
N ASP A 109 7.58 -4.24 8.30
CA ASP A 109 8.92 -3.72 8.03
C ASP A 109 8.83 -2.30 7.46
N LEU A 110 9.73 -1.42 7.91
CA LEU A 110 9.79 -0.04 7.45
C LEU A 110 10.31 0.02 6.01
N LEU A 111 9.54 0.63 5.12
CA LEU A 111 9.90 0.78 3.69
C LEU A 111 10.40 2.18 3.37
N MET A 112 9.76 3.21 3.93
CA MET A 112 10.01 4.60 3.57
C MET A 112 9.73 5.53 4.76
N ASP A 113 10.63 6.49 4.99
CA ASP A 113 10.32 7.70 5.76
C ASP A 113 9.85 8.81 4.82
N VAL A 114 8.83 9.54 5.26
CA VAL A 114 8.13 10.57 4.48
C VAL A 114 8.02 11.86 5.30
N ASP A 115 8.52 12.94 4.74
CA ASP A 115 8.35 14.29 5.27
C ASP A 115 6.99 14.85 4.83
N LEU A 116 5.95 14.57 5.62
CA LEU A 116 4.57 15.00 5.34
C LEU A 116 4.44 16.53 5.32
N ASP A 117 5.25 17.24 6.11
CA ASP A 117 5.26 18.71 6.14
C ASP A 117 5.80 19.29 4.83
N LYS A 118 6.80 18.67 4.21
CA LYS A 118 7.24 19.06 2.86
C LYS A 118 6.18 18.83 1.79
N ILE A 119 5.44 17.72 1.86
CA ILE A 119 4.38 17.43 0.89
C ILE A 119 3.26 18.46 1.02
N THR A 120 2.76 18.67 2.23
CA THR A 120 1.70 19.64 2.50
C THR A 120 2.15 21.08 2.25
N GLY A 121 3.40 21.42 2.58
CA GLY A 121 4.01 22.72 2.32
C GLY A 121 4.18 23.04 0.83
N ALA A 122 4.26 22.01 -0.02
CA ALA A 122 4.20 22.16 -1.48
C ALA A 122 2.77 22.25 -2.04
N GLY A 123 1.74 22.20 -1.18
CA GLY A 123 0.33 22.24 -1.57
C GLY A 123 -0.21 20.90 -2.11
N LEU A 124 0.51 19.80 -1.88
CA LEU A 124 0.13 18.48 -2.36
C LEU A 124 -0.63 17.67 -1.30
N ASN A 125 -1.43 16.72 -1.75
CA ASN A 125 -2.20 15.83 -0.87
C ASN A 125 -1.33 14.67 -0.40
N THR A 126 -1.38 14.31 0.88
CA THR A 126 -0.63 13.20 1.49
C THR A 126 -1.38 11.86 1.44
N VAL A 127 -2.62 11.84 0.97
CA VAL A 127 -3.39 10.60 0.80
C VAL A 127 -2.57 9.59 0.01
N THR A 128 -2.44 8.39 0.55
CA THR A 128 -1.55 7.34 0.06
C THR A 128 -2.39 6.17 -0.42
N PRO A 129 -2.66 6.05 -1.74
CA PRO A 129 -3.30 4.87 -2.31
C PRO A 129 -2.46 3.60 -2.13
N VAL A 130 -3.14 2.50 -1.81
CA VAL A 130 -2.62 1.12 -1.80
C VAL A 130 -3.48 0.31 -2.74
N LEU A 131 -2.92 -0.02 -3.91
CA LEU A 131 -3.64 -0.69 -4.98
C LEU A 131 -3.14 -2.12 -5.16
N ILE A 132 -4.04 -2.99 -5.60
CA ILE A 132 -3.74 -4.29 -6.20
C ILE A 132 -3.75 -4.08 -7.70
N CYS A 133 -2.63 -4.34 -8.37
CA CYS A 133 -2.48 -4.07 -9.81
C CYS A 133 -2.99 -5.23 -10.67
N ASN A 134 -2.92 -6.47 -10.17
CA ASN A 134 -3.41 -7.67 -10.87
C ASN A 134 -4.82 -8.08 -10.38
N THR A 135 -5.78 -7.14 -10.38
CA THR A 135 -7.14 -7.40 -9.85
C THR A 135 -7.88 -8.51 -10.56
N ASP A 136 -7.61 -8.72 -11.85
CA ASP A 136 -8.27 -9.74 -12.68
C ASP A 136 -7.96 -11.18 -12.24
N ASP A 137 -6.89 -11.37 -11.46
CA ASP A 137 -6.50 -12.67 -10.90
C ASP A 137 -7.37 -13.09 -9.69
N TYR A 138 -8.20 -12.17 -9.18
CA TYR A 138 -8.95 -12.35 -7.94
C TYR A 138 -10.45 -12.22 -8.17
N GLY A 139 -11.23 -13.08 -7.51
CA GLY A 139 -12.69 -13.06 -7.62
C GLY A 139 -13.33 -11.93 -6.81
N LYS A 140 -12.72 -11.55 -5.69
CA LYS A 140 -13.25 -10.52 -4.80
C LYS A 140 -12.13 -9.77 -4.05
N ILE A 141 -12.21 -8.45 -4.10
CA ILE A 141 -11.46 -7.51 -3.27
C ILE A 141 -12.45 -6.82 -2.35
N SER A 142 -12.16 -6.73 -1.06
CA SER A 142 -13.11 -6.18 -0.08
C SER A 142 -12.42 -5.40 1.02
N LEU A 143 -12.83 -4.13 1.16
CA LEU A 143 -12.46 -3.28 2.28
C LEU A 143 -13.12 -3.82 3.55
N LYS A 144 -12.30 -4.13 4.55
CA LYS A 144 -12.72 -4.68 5.84
C LYS A 144 -12.84 -3.61 6.91
N LYS A 145 -12.06 -2.54 6.78
CA LYS A 145 -12.02 -1.46 7.76
C LYS A 145 -11.85 -0.11 7.07
N GLU A 146 -12.58 0.87 7.59
CA GLU A 146 -12.48 2.29 7.30
C GLU A 146 -12.29 3.07 8.61
N GLY A 147 -11.83 4.31 8.51
CA GLY A 147 -11.58 5.17 9.67
C GLY A 147 -10.18 4.98 10.26
N GLU A 148 -10.02 5.32 11.53
CA GLU A 148 -8.72 5.27 12.21
C GLU A 148 -8.17 3.84 12.27
N VAL A 149 -6.91 3.70 11.84
CA VAL A 149 -6.19 2.42 11.83
C VAL A 149 -4.80 2.51 12.45
N SER A 150 -4.36 1.37 12.96
CA SER A 150 -2.97 1.10 13.34
C SER A 150 -2.34 0.04 12.44
N LEU A 151 -1.02 -0.09 12.48
CA LEU A 151 -0.24 -0.98 11.58
C LEU A 151 -0.66 -2.46 11.64
N ASP A 152 -1.25 -2.90 12.74
CA ASP A 152 -1.64 -4.29 12.93
C ASP A 152 -3.03 -4.64 12.43
N GLU A 153 -3.76 -3.68 11.87
CA GLU A 153 -5.12 -3.89 11.43
C GLU A 153 -5.20 -4.31 9.97
N ALA A 154 -5.95 -5.39 9.75
CA ALA A 154 -6.31 -5.87 8.43
C ALA A 154 -7.30 -4.89 7.78
N VAL A 155 -6.92 -4.33 6.63
CA VAL A 155 -7.71 -3.31 5.94
C VAL A 155 -8.41 -3.90 4.73
N LEU A 156 -7.76 -4.78 3.97
CA LEU A 156 -8.29 -5.31 2.71
C LEU A 156 -8.15 -6.83 2.69
N SER A 157 -9.19 -7.54 2.24
CA SER A 157 -9.11 -8.98 1.94
C SER A 157 -9.26 -9.25 0.44
N ILE A 158 -8.55 -10.26 -0.03
CA ILE A 158 -8.50 -10.70 -1.41
C ILE A 158 -8.79 -12.20 -1.44
N SER A 159 -9.69 -12.64 -2.34
CA SER A 159 -10.10 -14.04 -2.49
C SER A 159 -10.45 -14.42 -3.92
#